data_AF-A0A4Q3SCD5-F1
#
_entry.id   AF-A0A4Q3SCD5-F1
#
_cell.length_a   1.000
_cell.length_b   1.000
_cell.length_c   1.000
_cell.angle_alpha   90.00
_cell.angle_beta   90.00
_cell.angle_gamma   90.00
#
_symmetry.space_group_name_H-M   'P 1'
#
loop_
_entity.id
_entity.type
_entity.pdbx_description
1 polymer ?
#
loop_
_entity_poly.entity_id
_entity_poly.type
_entity_poly.pdbx_seq_one_letter_code
_entity_poly.pdbx_strand_id
1 'polypeptide(L)'
;MSVTANTDALLNLARSRAPADRERLLLAVVDLCGASDKTQLSSAPIQAQLQSIFMNLVVEAEWDIRRRLSEKLASATWAPSALVSVLAFDDIEIARPIIAVSPVLILQHRADRDDRPGDLDIVKGQYADQGRRGPRRAR
;
A
#
# COMPACT_ATOMS: atom_id res chain seq x y z
N MET A 1 3.96 -26.85 -28.61
CA MET A 1 3.42 -26.68 -27.25
C MET A 1 2.10 -25.93 -27.37
N SER A 2 1.02 -26.41 -26.74
CA SER A 2 -0.35 -25.93 -26.99
C SER A 2 -0.54 -24.47 -26.58
N VAL A 3 -1.23 -23.68 -27.42
CA VAL A 3 -1.54 -22.25 -27.19
C VAL A 3 -2.23 -22.03 -25.84
N THR A 4 -3.05 -22.98 -25.39
CA THR A 4 -3.74 -22.94 -24.10
C THR A 4 -2.81 -22.93 -22.88
N ALA A 5 -1.72 -23.71 -22.91
CA ALA A 5 -0.74 -23.72 -21.82
C ALA A 5 0.02 -22.39 -21.70
N ASN A 6 0.13 -21.65 -22.81
CA ASN A 6 0.74 -20.32 -22.84
C ASN A 6 -0.20 -19.26 -22.23
N THR A 7 -1.51 -19.38 -22.47
CA THR A 7 -2.52 -18.45 -21.92
C THR A 7 -2.61 -18.54 -20.40
N ASP A 8 -2.61 -19.75 -19.82
CA ASP A 8 -2.65 -19.92 -18.36
C ASP A 8 -1.42 -19.33 -17.66
N ALA A 9 -0.24 -19.46 -18.29
CA ALA A 9 0.99 -18.85 -17.80
C ALA A 9 0.90 -17.32 -17.78
N LEU A 10 0.40 -16.70 -18.87
CA LEU A 10 0.17 -15.26 -18.94
C LEU A 10 -0.83 -14.77 -17.89
N LEU A 11 -1.93 -15.53 -17.66
CA LEU A 11 -2.91 -15.18 -16.64
C LEU A 11 -2.33 -15.26 -15.22
N ASN A 12 -1.46 -16.22 -14.95
CA ASN A 12 -0.78 -16.31 -13.65
C ASN A 12 0.18 -15.14 -13.44
N LEU A 13 0.94 -14.75 -14.47
CA LEU A 13 1.80 -13.57 -14.42
C LEU A 13 0.99 -12.28 -14.23
N ALA A 14 -0.14 -12.13 -14.94
CA ALA A 14 -1.05 -10.98 -14.80
C ALA A 14 -1.71 -10.85 -13.42
N ARG A 15 -1.85 -11.96 -12.68
CA ARG A 15 -2.35 -11.96 -11.30
C ARG A 15 -1.25 -11.66 -10.28
N SER A 16 0.02 -11.83 -10.63
CA SER A 16 1.14 -11.58 -9.74
C SER A 16 1.41 -10.08 -9.59
N ARG A 17 1.71 -9.66 -8.36
CA ARG A 17 2.19 -8.30 -8.06
C ARG A 17 3.71 -8.23 -7.92
N ALA A 18 4.42 -9.36 -8.10
CA ALA A 18 5.86 -9.39 -7.99
C ALA A 18 6.50 -8.61 -9.16
N PRO A 19 7.48 -7.71 -8.92
CA PRO A 19 8.12 -6.93 -9.99
C PRO A 19 8.71 -7.80 -11.10
N ALA A 20 9.36 -8.91 -10.73
CA ALA A 20 9.94 -9.85 -11.69
C ALA A 20 8.88 -10.55 -12.55
N ASP A 21 7.68 -10.81 -12.01
CA ASP A 21 6.59 -11.43 -12.79
C ASP A 21 5.93 -10.42 -13.73
N ARG A 22 5.84 -9.14 -13.32
CA ARG A 22 5.38 -8.06 -14.18
C ARG A 22 6.32 -7.81 -15.36
N GLU A 23 7.63 -7.86 -15.13
CA GLU A 23 8.64 -7.79 -16.19
C GLU A 23 8.50 -8.95 -17.18
N ARG A 24 8.34 -10.18 -16.66
CA ARG A 24 8.09 -11.37 -17.50
C ARG A 24 6.79 -11.25 -18.29
N LEU A 25 5.71 -10.74 -17.68
CA LEU A 25 4.45 -10.50 -18.36
C LEU A 25 4.63 -9.52 -19.52
N LEU A 26 5.31 -8.40 -19.28
CA LEU A 26 5.56 -7.39 -20.31
C LEU A 26 6.26 -8.01 -21.52
N LEU A 27 7.35 -8.74 -21.31
CA LEU A 27 8.10 -9.39 -22.38
C LEU A 27 7.22 -10.39 -23.14
N ALA A 28 6.48 -11.24 -22.42
CA ALA A 28 5.63 -12.24 -23.05
C ALA A 28 4.46 -11.63 -23.85
N VAL A 29 3.89 -10.51 -23.40
CA VAL A 29 2.85 -9.77 -24.14
C VAL A 29 3.42 -9.10 -25.39
N VAL A 30 4.63 -8.52 -25.30
CA VAL A 30 5.33 -7.95 -26.47
C VAL A 30 5.63 -9.03 -27.51
N ASP A 31 6.15 -10.18 -27.09
CA ASP A 31 6.43 -11.32 -27.97
C ASP A 31 5.15 -11.85 -28.63
N LEU A 32 4.06 -11.95 -27.87
CA LEU A 32 2.75 -12.33 -28.42
C LEU A 32 2.27 -11.34 -29.48
N CYS A 33 2.41 -10.03 -29.23
CA CYS A 33 2.04 -9.00 -30.21
C CYS A 33 2.91 -9.10 -31.48
N GLY A 34 4.21 -9.38 -31.33
CA GLY A 34 5.14 -9.56 -32.44
C GLY A 34 4.89 -10.80 -33.29
N ALA A 35 4.36 -11.87 -32.68
CA ALA A 35 4.01 -13.11 -33.36
C ALA A 35 2.59 -13.11 -33.97
N SER A 36 1.77 -12.11 -33.66
CA SER A 36 0.35 -12.06 -34.08
C SER A 36 0.19 -11.41 -35.46
N ASP A 37 -0.86 -11.83 -36.20
CA ASP A 37 -1.18 -11.22 -37.48
C ASP A 37 -1.56 -9.73 -37.31
N LYS A 38 -0.94 -8.86 -38.12
CA LYS A 38 -1.16 -7.41 -38.06
C LYS A 38 -2.63 -7.02 -38.20
N THR A 39 -3.38 -7.74 -39.04
CA THR A 39 -4.81 -7.50 -39.25
C THR A 39 -5.64 -7.79 -38.00
N GLN A 40 -5.29 -8.83 -37.23
CA GLN A 40 -5.95 -9.16 -35.97
C GLN A 40 -5.59 -8.14 -34.89
N LEU A 41 -4.31 -7.79 -34.79
CA LEU A 41 -3.83 -6.81 -33.82
C LEU A 41 -4.40 -5.41 -34.07
N SER A 42 -4.75 -5.06 -35.31
CA SER A 42 -5.28 -3.74 -35.69
C SER A 42 -6.74 -3.52 -35.30
N SER A 43 -7.43 -4.52 -34.75
CA SER A 43 -8.81 -4.32 -34.29
C SER A 43 -8.87 -3.33 -33.11
N ALA A 44 -9.77 -2.35 -33.20
CA ALA A 44 -9.95 -1.31 -32.19
C ALA A 44 -10.08 -1.83 -30.73
N PRO A 45 -10.88 -2.88 -30.43
CA PRO A 45 -10.98 -3.38 -29.06
C PRO A 45 -9.67 -4.00 -28.55
N ILE A 46 -8.92 -4.70 -29.40
CA ILE A 46 -7.63 -5.30 -29.01
C ILE A 46 -6.60 -4.20 -28.76
N GLN A 47 -6.53 -3.18 -29.62
CA GLN A 47 -5.65 -2.02 -29.42
C GLN A 47 -5.93 -1.28 -28.11
N ALA A 48 -7.21 -1.05 -27.78
CA ALA A 48 -7.59 -0.40 -26.53
C ALA A 48 -7.15 -1.21 -25.29
N GLN A 49 -7.26 -2.55 -25.36
CA GLN A 49 -6.81 -3.43 -24.27
C GLN A 49 -5.29 -3.42 -24.13
N LEU A 50 -4.55 -3.55 -25.24
CA LEU A 50 -3.09 -3.50 -25.21
C LEU A 50 -2.59 -2.16 -24.68
N GLN A 51 -3.18 -1.05 -25.12
CA GLN A 51 -2.89 0.28 -24.60
C GLN A 51 -3.09 0.34 -23.09
N SER A 52 -4.23 -0.14 -22.57
CA SER A 52 -4.50 -0.15 -21.14
C SER A 52 -3.48 -1.00 -20.36
N ILE A 53 -3.13 -2.18 -20.88
CA ILE A 53 -2.14 -3.07 -20.25
C ILE A 53 -0.78 -2.39 -20.17
N PHE A 54 -0.27 -1.87 -21.29
CA PHE A 54 1.05 -1.25 -21.32
C PHE A 54 1.12 0.01 -20.44
N MET A 55 0.09 0.86 -20.48
CA MET A 55 0.05 2.06 -19.63
C MET A 55 0.03 1.70 -18.14
N ASN A 56 -0.73 0.67 -17.74
CA ASN A 56 -0.75 0.20 -16.36
C ASN A 56 0.62 -0.33 -15.92
N LEU A 57 1.28 -1.13 -16.76
CA LEU A 57 2.62 -1.66 -16.45
C LEU A 57 3.66 -0.56 -16.23
N VAL A 58 3.61 0.52 -17.03
CA VAL A 58 4.53 1.66 -16.88
C VAL A 58 4.32 2.37 -15.54
N VAL A 59 3.06 2.70 -15.21
CA VAL A 59 2.73 3.38 -13.94
C VAL A 59 3.11 2.52 -12.74
N GLU A 60 2.81 1.22 -12.79
CA GLU A 60 3.15 0.27 -11.72
C GLU A 60 4.67 0.12 -11.54
N ALA A 61 5.44 0.11 -12.64
CA ALA A 61 6.89 0.03 -12.58
C ALA A 61 7.50 1.26 -11.88
N GLU A 62 7.05 2.47 -12.25
CA GLU A 62 7.52 3.70 -11.61
C GLU A 62 7.17 3.73 -10.11
N TRP A 63 5.94 3.38 -9.77
CA TRP A 63 5.48 3.34 -8.38
C TRP A 63 6.28 2.33 -7.54
N ASP A 64 6.53 1.13 -8.09
CA ASP A 64 7.31 0.09 -7.42
C ASP A 64 8.77 0.50 -7.19
N ILE A 65 9.39 1.18 -8.17
CA ILE A 65 10.75 1.73 -8.03
C ILE A 65 10.79 2.75 -6.89
N ARG A 66 9.86 3.73 -6.87
CA ARG A 66 9.82 4.77 -5.84
C ARG A 66 9.60 4.17 -4.45
N ARG A 67 8.72 3.17 -4.33
CA ARG A 67 8.49 2.45 -3.07
C ARG A 67 9.73 1.69 -2.60
N ARG A 68 10.41 0.94 -3.48
CA ARG A 68 11.64 0.22 -3.10
C ARG A 68 12.76 1.19 -2.70
N LEU A 69 12.84 2.33 -3.36
CA LEU A 69 13.79 3.37 -3.02
C LEU A 69 13.49 3.96 -1.64
N SER A 70 12.22 4.24 -1.34
CA SER A 70 11.82 4.76 -0.03
C SER A 70 12.11 3.78 1.11
N GLU A 71 11.85 2.49 0.92
CA GLU A 71 12.19 1.44 1.88
C GLU A 71 13.70 1.38 2.17
N LYS A 72 14.54 1.50 1.13
CA LYS A 72 16.00 1.46 1.26
C LYS A 72 16.58 2.73 1.88
N LEU A 73 16.03 3.90 1.55
CA LEU A 73 16.56 5.18 1.99
C LEU A 73 16.06 5.62 3.37
N ALA A 74 14.92 5.11 3.83
CA ALA A 74 14.31 5.49 5.10
C ALA A 74 15.29 5.54 6.28
N SER A 75 16.18 4.55 6.41
CA SER A 75 17.15 4.49 7.52
C SER A 75 18.58 4.84 7.10
N ALA A 76 18.81 5.23 5.84
CA ALA A 76 20.15 5.50 5.34
C ALA A 76 20.63 6.90 5.77
N THR A 77 21.64 6.96 6.63
CA THR A 77 22.21 8.21 7.16
C THR A 77 22.86 9.11 6.09
N TRP A 78 23.20 8.54 4.93
CA TRP A 78 23.81 9.25 3.80
C TRP A 78 22.79 9.73 2.76
N ALA A 79 21.50 9.38 2.90
CA ALA A 79 20.49 9.62 1.87
C ALA A 79 20.40 11.12 1.50
N PRO A 80 20.38 11.49 0.20
CA PRO A 80 20.25 12.87 -0.21
C PRO A 80 18.95 13.50 0.29
N SER A 81 19.05 14.61 1.04
CA SER A 81 17.89 15.22 1.72
C SER A 81 16.77 15.60 0.75
N ALA A 82 17.10 16.14 -0.42
CA ALA A 82 16.11 16.49 -1.45
C ALA A 82 15.30 15.27 -1.93
N LEU A 83 15.95 14.12 -2.12
CA LEU A 83 15.28 12.89 -2.53
C LEU A 83 14.40 12.33 -1.40
N VAL A 84 14.87 12.38 -0.15
CA VAL A 84 14.07 12.01 1.03
C VAL A 84 12.81 12.88 1.12
N SER A 85 12.92 14.18 0.89
CA SER A 85 11.76 15.08 0.85
C SER A 85 10.78 14.72 -0.26
N VAL A 86 11.26 14.51 -1.50
CA VAL A 86 10.39 14.11 -2.61
C VAL A 86 9.60 12.83 -2.28
N LEU A 87 10.28 11.80 -1.77
CA LEU A 87 9.63 10.54 -1.40
C LEU A 87 8.67 10.69 -0.21
N ALA A 88 8.97 11.58 0.75
CA ALA A 88 8.10 11.84 1.89
C ALA A 88 6.79 12.57 1.52
N PHE A 89 6.78 13.30 0.41
CA PHE A 89 5.59 14.01 -0.11
C PHE A 89 4.86 13.27 -1.23
N ASP A 90 5.26 12.01 -1.47
CA ASP A 90 4.66 11.16 -2.48
C ASP A 90 3.36 10.48 -1.98
N ASP A 91 2.77 9.62 -2.80
CA ASP A 91 1.67 8.74 -2.43
C ASP A 91 1.96 8.02 -1.10
N ILE A 92 0.92 7.81 -0.29
CA ILE A 92 1.08 7.37 1.10
C ILE A 92 1.84 6.05 1.23
N GLU A 93 1.69 5.12 0.29
CA GLU A 93 2.43 3.86 0.28
C GLU A 93 3.93 4.04 0.01
N ILE A 94 4.32 5.04 -0.78
CA ILE A 94 5.72 5.40 -1.05
C ILE A 94 6.29 6.21 0.12
N ALA A 95 5.52 7.15 0.66
CA ALA A 95 5.97 8.04 1.73
C ALA A 95 6.08 7.36 3.09
N ARG A 96 5.24 6.35 3.38
CA ARG A 96 5.14 5.70 4.69
C ARG A 96 6.48 5.25 5.28
N PRO A 97 7.40 4.56 4.55
CA PRO A 97 8.69 4.18 5.10
C PRO A 97 9.55 5.37 5.55
N ILE A 98 9.50 6.49 4.83
CA ILE A 98 10.25 7.71 5.17
C ILE A 98 9.61 8.42 6.37
N ILE A 99 8.29 8.51 6.40
CA ILE A 99 7.57 9.19 7.48
C ILE A 99 7.69 8.40 8.80
N ALA A 100 7.65 7.07 8.73
CA ALA A 100 7.67 6.19 9.91
C ALA A 100 8.96 6.30 10.75
N VAL A 101 10.08 6.67 10.14
CA VAL A 101 11.37 6.85 10.82
C VAL A 101 11.65 8.31 11.21
N SER A 102 10.71 9.22 10.93
CA SER A 102 10.84 10.63 11.28
C SER A 102 10.97 10.82 12.80
N PRO A 103 12.10 11.36 13.28
CA PRO A 103 12.29 11.57 14.71
C PRO A 103 11.24 12.52 15.29
N VAL A 104 10.79 13.51 14.52
CA VAL A 104 9.79 14.49 14.96
C VAL A 104 8.46 13.80 15.25
N LEU A 105 7.97 12.98 14.32
CA LEU A 105 6.68 12.29 14.47
C LEU A 105 6.72 11.22 15.57
N ILE A 106 7.86 10.57 15.76
CA ILE A 106 8.07 9.63 16.87
C ILE A 106 8.01 10.36 18.22
N LEU A 107 8.68 11.51 18.33
CA LEU A 107 8.70 12.31 19.55
C LEU A 107 7.32 12.89 19.87
N GLN A 108 6.60 13.39 18.87
CA GLN A 108 5.23 13.88 19.03
C GLN A 108 4.28 12.77 19.48
N HIS A 109 4.34 11.59 18.85
CA HIS A 109 3.50 10.46 19.27
C HIS A 109 3.79 10.00 20.70
N ARG A 110 5.04 10.10 21.17
CA ARG A 110 5.38 9.80 22.58
C ARG A 110 4.82 10.85 23.53
N ALA A 111 5.00 12.13 23.24
CA ALA A 111 4.46 13.22 24.05
C ALA A 111 2.93 13.12 24.19
N ASP A 112 2.21 12.81 23.10
CA ASP A 112 0.75 12.65 23.10
C ASP A 112 0.26 11.45 23.93
N ARG A 113 1.10 10.42 24.14
CA ARG A 113 0.74 9.27 24.99
C ARG A 113 0.90 9.58 26.47
N ASP A 114 1.95 10.31 26.83
CA ASP A 114 2.23 10.66 28.22
C ASP A 114 1.25 11.71 28.76
N ASP A 115 0.63 12.50 27.89
CA ASP A 115 -0.37 13.52 28.24
C ASP A 115 -1.82 12.96 28.30
N ARG A 116 -2.03 11.67 28.07
CA ARG A 116 -3.34 11.05 28.36
C ARG A 116 -3.45 10.73 29.85
N PRO A 117 -4.30 11.42 30.63
CA PRO A 117 -4.55 11.01 32.00
C PRO A 117 -5.13 9.59 31.99
N GLY A 118 -4.58 8.72 32.84
CA GLY A 118 -4.83 7.28 32.85
C GLY A 118 -6.31 6.92 32.77
N ASP A 119 -6.70 6.31 31.66
CA ASP A 119 -8.05 5.80 31.36
C ASP A 119 -8.44 4.58 32.25
N LEU A 120 -7.71 4.33 33.35
CA LEU A 120 -7.93 3.20 34.26
C LEU A 120 -8.81 3.51 35.49
N ASP A 121 -9.18 4.77 35.74
CA ASP A 121 -9.95 5.13 36.95
C ASP A 121 -11.46 5.39 36.72
N ILE A 122 -11.97 5.31 35.49
CA ILE A 122 -13.41 5.58 35.23
C ILE A 122 -14.34 4.45 35.73
N VAL A 123 -13.84 3.23 36.01
CA VAL A 123 -14.72 2.09 36.37
C VAL A 123 -14.90 1.87 37.88
N LYS A 124 -14.14 2.53 38.77
CA LYS A 124 -14.21 2.23 40.22
C LYS A 124 -15.17 3.10 41.07
N GLY A 125 -15.81 4.11 40.50
CA GLY A 125 -16.64 5.07 41.27
C GLY A 125 -18.15 4.79 41.34
N GLN A 126 -18.70 3.92 40.50
CA GLN A 126 -20.17 3.88 40.27
C GLN A 126 -20.99 2.86 41.06
N TYR A 127 -20.37 2.05 41.94
CA TYR A 127 -21.09 1.01 42.73
C TYR A 127 -21.16 1.26 44.24
N ALA A 128 -20.83 2.46 44.74
CA ALA A 128 -20.76 2.71 46.19
C ALA A 128 -22.03 3.32 46.83
N ASP A 129 -23.06 3.73 46.06
CA ASP A 129 -24.18 4.53 46.62
C ASP A 129 -25.58 3.84 46.59
N GLN A 130 -25.65 2.53 46.36
CA GLN A 130 -26.90 1.77 46.51
C GLN A 130 -26.95 1.05 47.87
N GLY A 131 -27.05 1.80 48.96
CA GLY A 131 -26.95 1.19 50.28
C GLY A 131 -27.58 1.90 51.46
N ARG A 132 -28.44 2.92 51.33
CA ARG A 132 -29.20 3.48 52.47
C ARG A 132 -30.56 4.07 52.08
N ARG A 133 -31.60 3.23 52.03
CA ARG A 133 -32.99 3.69 52.26
C ARG A 133 -33.64 2.81 53.32
N GLY A 134 -33.78 3.38 54.52
CA GLY A 134 -34.49 2.77 55.65
C GLY A 134 -36.00 2.69 55.43
N PRO A 135 -36.73 1.94 56.28
CA PRO A 135 -38.11 1.58 56.04
C PRO A 135 -39.06 2.75 56.35
N ARG A 136 -39.93 3.09 55.39
CA ARG A 136 -41.05 4.01 55.62
C ARG A 136 -42.13 3.31 56.44
N ARG A 137 -42.42 3.83 57.62
CA ARG A 137 -43.56 3.41 58.46
C ARG A 137 -44.87 3.79 57.77
N ALA A 138 -45.77 2.82 57.67
CA ALA A 138 -47.16 3.03 57.30
C ALA A 138 -47.95 3.60 58.49
N ARG A 139 -48.75 4.62 58.24
CA ARG A 139 -49.99 4.95 58.95
C ARG A 139 -50.90 5.74 58.03
#